data_AF-A0A8T5KAD0-F1
#
_entry.id   AF-A0A8T5KAD0-F1
#
_cell.length_a   1.000
_cell.length_b   1.000
_cell.length_c   1.000
_cell.angle_alpha   90.00
_cell.angle_beta   90.00
_cell.angle_gamma   90.00
#
_symmetry.space_group_name_H-M   'P 1'
#
loop_
_entity.id
_entity.type
_entity.pdbx_description
1 polymer ?
#
loop_
_entity_poly.entity_id
_entity_poly.type
_entity_poly.pdbx_seq_one_letter_code
_entity_poly.pdbx_strand_id
1 'polypeptide(L)'
;MVKMEGWVYALIAVVVWGFEAIIVRAAGDGVDPLVGTGIGCIAAGLVFAVYLGATGRINSDMLNRTGFYYGIAGVTSFAIGHYFYYTAINKSGASLSASLVATYPLLTVVMAWLLFGEQITLKSGIGTLLIVIGGLLLFV
;
A
#
# COMPACT_ATOMS: atom_id res chain seq x y z
N MET A 1 22.55 4.39 17.38
CA MET A 1 21.16 4.59 16.92
C MET A 1 20.47 3.24 16.93
N VAL A 2 19.45 3.08 17.76
CA VAL A 2 18.66 1.84 17.85
C VAL A 2 18.01 1.62 16.48
N LYS A 3 18.40 0.56 15.76
CA LYS A 3 17.66 0.08 14.59
C LYS A 3 16.34 -0.44 15.14
N MET A 4 15.32 0.41 15.19
CA MET A 4 13.95 -0.07 15.36
C MET A 4 13.73 -1.11 14.27
N GLU A 5 13.46 -2.35 14.66
CA GLU A 5 13.33 -3.45 13.73
C GLU A 5 12.20 -3.11 12.74
N GLY A 6 12.44 -3.30 11.43
CA GLY A 6 11.56 -2.79 10.36
C GLY A 6 10.10 -3.21 10.48
N TRP A 7 9.82 -4.32 11.19
CA TRP A 7 8.47 -4.78 11.48
C TRP A 7 7.64 -3.79 12.31
N VAL A 8 8.26 -2.94 13.14
CA VAL A 8 7.53 -1.91 13.91
C VAL A 8 6.88 -0.90 12.97
N TYR A 9 7.62 -0.44 11.96
CA TYR A 9 7.08 0.47 10.94
C TYR A 9 5.96 -0.19 10.13
N ALA A 10 6.09 -1.49 9.82
CA ALA A 10 5.04 -2.25 9.15
C ALA A 10 3.77 -2.35 10.00
N LEU A 11 3.88 -2.58 11.32
CA LEU A 11 2.71 -2.62 12.21
C LEU A 11 2.01 -1.26 12.31
N ILE A 12 2.76 -0.16 12.37
CA ILE A 12 2.17 1.18 12.32
C ILE A 12 1.41 1.37 11.00
N ALA A 13 1.98 0.93 9.88
CA ALA A 13 1.32 1.00 8.58
C ALA A 13 0.01 0.20 8.54
N VAL A 14 -0.02 -1.01 9.14
CA VAL A 14 -1.24 -1.83 9.26
C VAL A 14 -2.35 -1.08 9.97
N VAL A 15 -2.04 -0.38 11.07
CA VAL A 15 -3.03 0.42 11.79
C VAL A 15 -3.57 1.54 10.91
N VAL A 16 -2.69 2.29 10.24
CA VAL A 16 -3.07 3.41 9.37
C VAL A 16 -3.95 2.95 8.20
N TRP A 17 -3.56 1.88 7.50
CA TRP A 17 -4.32 1.30 6.39
C TRP A 17 -5.65 0.70 6.84
N GLY A 18 -5.70 0.14 8.06
CA GLY A 18 -6.95 -0.32 8.65
C GLY A 18 -7.97 0.82 8.83
N PHE A 19 -7.53 1.98 9.31
CA PHE A 19 -8.39 3.17 9.42
C PHE A 19 -8.80 3.71 8.06
N GLU A 20 -7.88 3.77 7.09
CA GLU A 20 -8.17 4.23 5.72
C GLU A 20 -9.37 3.51 5.11
N ALA A 21 -9.39 2.18 5.16
CA ALA A 21 -10.47 1.38 4.57
C ALA A 21 -11.85 1.71 5.18
N ILE A 22 -11.89 2.02 6.48
CA ILE A 22 -13.11 2.40 7.19
C ILE A 22 -13.54 3.83 6.80
N ILE A 23 -12.59 4.76 6.64
CA ILE A 23 -12.88 6.13 6.19
C ILE A 23 -13.46 6.11 4.77
N VAL A 24 -12.85 5.34 3.86
CA VAL A 24 -13.34 5.18 2.48
C VAL A 24 -14.74 4.56 2.48
N ARG A 25 -14.96 3.53 3.30
CA ARG A 25 -16.30 2.92 3.46
C ARG A 25 -17.33 3.92 4.00
N ALA A 26 -16.93 4.79 4.93
CA ALA A 26 -17.78 5.82 5.50
C ALA A 26 -18.12 6.94 4.50
N ALA A 27 -17.23 7.24 3.56
CA ALA A 27 -17.52 8.15 2.45
C ALA A 27 -18.63 7.59 1.53
N GLY A 28 -18.78 6.27 1.49
CA GLY A 28 -19.83 5.58 0.73
C GLY A 28 -19.63 5.65 -0.78
N ASP A 29 -20.70 5.40 -1.52
CA ASP A 29 -20.76 5.43 -2.98
C ASP A 29 -21.08 6.82 -3.56
N GLY A 30 -21.22 7.84 -2.70
CA GLY A 30 -21.51 9.22 -3.11
C GLY A 30 -20.37 9.92 -3.85
N VAL A 31 -19.16 9.36 -3.83
CA VAL A 31 -18.00 9.85 -4.57
C VAL A 31 -17.48 8.73 -5.46
N ASP A 32 -17.33 9.03 -6.75
CA ASP A 32 -16.70 8.11 -7.70
C ASP A 32 -15.29 7.71 -7.21
N PRO A 33 -14.91 6.42 -7.21
CA PRO A 33 -13.63 5.97 -6.69
C PRO A 33 -12.41 6.64 -7.34
N LEU A 34 -12.47 6.98 -8.63
CA LEU A 34 -11.40 7.68 -9.33
C LEU A 34 -11.28 9.11 -8.81
N VAL A 35 -12.41 9.79 -8.61
CA VAL A 35 -12.45 11.13 -7.99
C VAL A 35 -11.90 11.08 -6.56
N GLY A 36 -12.34 10.11 -5.75
CA GLY A 36 -11.85 9.93 -4.38
C GLY A 36 -10.34 9.67 -4.33
N THR A 37 -9.84 8.84 -5.24
CA THR A 37 -8.39 8.59 -5.40
C THR A 37 -7.66 9.88 -5.78
N GLY A 38 -8.18 10.66 -6.73
CA GLY A 38 -7.62 11.93 -7.15
C GLY A 38 -7.53 12.95 -6.00
N ILE A 39 -8.60 13.08 -5.21
CA ILE A 39 -8.62 13.92 -4.01
C ILE A 39 -7.52 13.47 -3.03
N GLY A 40 -7.42 12.16 -2.76
CA GLY A 40 -6.40 11.60 -1.89
C GLY A 40 -4.97 11.90 -2.36
N CYS A 41 -4.70 11.68 -3.65
CA CYS A 41 -3.39 11.96 -4.27
C CYS A 41 -3.01 13.45 -4.15
N ILE A 42 -3.94 14.36 -4.44
CA ILE A 42 -3.69 15.81 -4.35
C ILE A 42 -3.45 16.23 -2.90
N ALA A 43 -4.30 15.78 -1.97
CA ALA A 43 -4.20 16.13 -0.56
C ALA A 43 -2.89 15.62 0.05
N ALA A 44 -2.57 14.33 -0.15
CA ALA A 44 -1.31 13.74 0.34
C ALA A 44 -0.09 14.41 -0.32
N GLY A 45 -0.15 14.64 -1.64
CA GLY A 45 0.91 15.32 -2.38
C GLY A 45 1.20 16.72 -1.85
N LEU A 46 0.17 17.51 -1.56
CA LEU A 46 0.31 18.85 -0.97
C LEU A 46 0.93 18.78 0.43
N VAL A 47 0.46 17.87 1.29
CA VAL A 47 1.02 17.70 2.64
C VAL A 47 2.50 17.36 2.57
N PHE A 48 2.89 16.40 1.71
CA PHE A 48 4.29 16.03 1.54
C PHE A 48 5.12 17.13 0.89
N ALA A 49 4.59 17.85 -0.10
CA ALA A 49 5.30 18.95 -0.74
C ALA A 49 5.63 20.07 0.27
N VAL A 50 4.66 20.47 1.10
CA VAL A 50 4.86 21.46 2.16
C VAL A 50 5.87 20.94 3.18
N TYR A 51 5.73 19.71 3.66
CA TYR A 51 6.64 19.13 4.64
C TYR A 51 8.09 19.04 4.13
N LEU A 52 8.29 18.56 2.90
CA LEU A 52 9.62 18.44 2.30
C LEU A 52 10.25 19.82 2.05
N GLY A 53 9.45 20.79 1.60
CA GLY A 53 9.90 22.18 1.43
C GLY A 53 10.32 22.80 2.76
N ALA A 54 9.47 22.69 3.80
CA ALA A 54 9.73 23.25 5.13
C ALA A 54 10.93 22.60 5.83
N THR A 55 11.25 21.35 5.52
CA THR A 55 12.39 20.63 6.10
C THR A 55 13.66 20.69 5.25
N GLY A 56 13.64 21.39 4.10
CA GLY A 56 14.78 21.49 3.19
C GLY A 56 15.18 20.17 2.54
N ARG A 57 14.25 19.22 2.43
CA ARG A 57 14.48 17.87 1.89
C ARG A 57 14.19 17.73 0.40
N ILE A 58 13.77 18.81 -0.25
CA ILE A 58 13.72 18.88 -1.72
C ILE A 58 15.16 19.00 -2.22
N ASN A 59 15.69 17.92 -2.78
CA ASN A 59 17.08 17.82 -3.21
C ASN A 59 17.20 17.04 -4.53
N SER A 60 18.43 16.87 -5.02
CA SER A 60 18.71 16.16 -6.28
C SER A 60 18.32 14.67 -6.27
N ASP A 61 18.13 14.05 -5.09
CA ASP A 61 17.76 12.64 -5.01
C ASP A 61 16.37 12.38 -5.60
N MET A 62 15.50 13.38 -5.62
CA MET A 62 14.18 13.29 -6.24
C MET A 62 14.24 13.06 -7.76
N LEU A 63 15.32 13.49 -8.42
CA LEU A 63 15.50 13.40 -9.87
C LEU A 63 16.49 12.30 -10.29
N ASN A 64 17.13 11.64 -9.32
CA ASN A 64 18.06 10.56 -9.61
C ASN A 64 17.30 9.25 -9.92
N ARG A 65 18.05 8.19 -10.28
CA ARG A 65 17.48 6.86 -10.58
C ARG A 65 16.62 6.31 -9.44
N THR A 66 17.01 6.51 -8.19
CA THR A 66 16.27 6.05 -7.01
C THR A 66 14.98 6.85 -6.84
N GLY A 67 15.03 8.18 -6.96
CA GLY A 67 13.86 9.04 -6.97
C GLY A 67 12.87 8.66 -8.06
N PHE A 68 13.35 8.31 -9.25
CA PHE A 68 12.52 7.80 -10.33
C PHE A 68 11.75 6.51 -9.95
N TYR A 69 12.41 5.53 -9.32
CA TYR A 69 11.71 4.32 -8.83
C TYR A 69 10.68 4.63 -7.75
N TYR A 70 10.96 5.58 -6.84
CA TYR A 70 9.96 6.04 -5.87
C TYR A 70 8.77 6.75 -6.55
N GLY A 71 9.02 7.47 -7.64
CA GLY A 71 7.96 8.05 -8.48
C GLY A 71 7.07 6.97 -9.11
N ILE A 72 7.66 5.93 -9.70
CA ILE A 72 6.91 4.78 -10.23
C ILE A 72 6.11 4.10 -9.11
N ALA A 73 6.74 3.81 -7.98
CA ALA A 73 6.07 3.20 -6.84
C ALA A 73 4.89 4.05 -6.35
N GLY A 74 5.06 5.38 -6.34
CA GLY A 74 3.99 6.33 -6.01
C GLY A 74 2.81 6.24 -6.96
N VAL A 75 3.05 6.25 -8.28
CA VAL A 75 1.98 6.13 -9.29
C VAL A 75 1.28 4.76 -9.20
N THR A 76 2.04 3.68 -9.12
CA THR A 76 1.46 2.33 -9.04
C THR A 76 0.66 2.13 -7.76
N SER A 77 1.11 2.66 -6.62
CA SER A 77 0.40 2.52 -5.34
C SER A 77 -0.75 3.52 -5.20
N PHE A 78 -0.44 4.82 -5.17
CA PHE A 78 -1.42 5.86 -4.81
C PHE A 78 -2.43 6.15 -5.91
N ALA A 79 -2.07 6.01 -7.19
CA ALA A 79 -3.02 6.22 -8.27
C ALA A 79 -3.71 4.91 -8.67
N ILE A 80 -2.95 3.94 -9.17
CA ILE A 80 -3.53 2.71 -9.74
C ILE A 80 -4.08 1.80 -8.64
N GLY A 81 -3.27 1.50 -7.64
CA GLY A 81 -3.64 0.60 -6.53
C GLY A 81 -4.84 1.11 -5.74
N HIS A 82 -4.81 2.36 -5.29
CA HIS A 82 -5.90 2.93 -4.51
C HIS A 82 -7.19 3.09 -5.32
N TYR A 83 -7.12 3.39 -6.62
CA TYR A 83 -8.32 3.40 -7.47
C TYR A 83 -9.05 2.06 -7.45
N PHE A 84 -8.33 0.96 -7.69
CA PHE A 84 -8.92 -0.37 -7.64
C PHE A 84 -9.35 -0.76 -6.22
N TYR A 85 -8.58 -0.38 -5.21
CA TYR A 85 -8.91 -0.69 -3.83
C TYR A 85 -10.17 0.03 -3.35
N TYR A 86 -10.31 1.33 -3.61
CA TYR A 86 -11.51 2.10 -3.26
C TYR A 86 -12.72 1.60 -4.04
N THR A 87 -12.53 1.25 -5.33
CA THR A 87 -13.57 0.61 -6.13
C THR A 87 -14.03 -0.72 -5.50
N ALA A 88 -13.08 -1.54 -5.03
CA ALA A 88 -13.39 -2.79 -4.35
C ALA A 88 -14.13 -2.54 -3.02
N ILE A 89 -13.72 -1.56 -2.22
CA ILE A 89 -14.39 -1.19 -0.96
C ILE A 89 -15.83 -0.77 -1.23
N ASN A 90 -16.08 0.05 -2.24
CA ASN A 90 -17.43 0.50 -2.58
C ASN A 90 -18.32 -0.65 -3.05
N LYS A 91 -17.76 -1.63 -3.78
CA LYS A 91 -18.53 -2.76 -4.35
C LYS A 91 -18.71 -3.93 -3.40
N SER A 92 -17.72 -4.21 -2.56
CA SER A 92 -17.63 -5.46 -1.78
C SER A 92 -17.41 -5.24 -0.28
N GLY A 93 -17.24 -3.98 0.15
CA GLY A 93 -17.02 -3.61 1.54
C GLY A 93 -15.54 -3.64 1.95
N ALA A 94 -15.24 -2.89 3.02
CA ALA A 94 -13.89 -2.71 3.54
C ALA A 94 -13.21 -4.01 3.99
N SER A 95 -13.90 -4.84 4.77
CA SER A 95 -13.31 -6.06 5.34
C SER A 95 -12.86 -7.06 4.26
N LEU A 96 -13.74 -7.38 3.31
CA LEU A 96 -13.43 -8.30 2.23
C LEU A 96 -12.34 -7.73 1.31
N SER A 97 -12.42 -6.46 0.95
CA SER A 97 -11.42 -5.79 0.11
C SER A 97 -10.04 -5.77 0.77
N ALA A 98 -9.97 -5.42 2.06
CA ALA A 98 -8.71 -5.37 2.80
C ALA A 98 -8.06 -6.75 2.89
N SER A 99 -8.87 -7.79 3.12
CA SER A 99 -8.42 -9.18 3.21
C SER A 99 -7.86 -9.69 1.88
N LEU A 100 -8.51 -9.32 0.78
CA LEU A 100 -8.04 -9.59 -0.57
C LEU A 100 -6.71 -8.92 -0.86
N VAL A 101 -6.60 -7.63 -0.55
CA VAL A 101 -5.35 -6.89 -0.72
C VAL A 101 -4.25 -7.52 0.13
N ALA A 102 -4.53 -7.96 1.36
CA ALA A 102 -3.54 -8.60 2.23
C ALA A 102 -2.91 -9.88 1.66
N THR A 103 -3.40 -10.42 0.54
CA THR A 103 -2.77 -11.53 -0.20
C THR A 103 -1.61 -11.09 -1.12
N TYR A 104 -1.40 -9.79 -1.33
CA TYR A 104 -0.30 -9.26 -2.15
C TYR A 104 1.11 -9.75 -1.77
N PRO A 105 1.44 -10.11 -0.50
CA PRO A 105 2.75 -10.66 -0.16
C PRO A 105 3.13 -11.90 -0.98
N LEU A 106 2.15 -12.67 -1.48
CA LEU A 106 2.39 -13.77 -2.42
C LEU A 106 3.07 -13.27 -3.70
N LEU A 107 2.52 -12.21 -4.28
CA LEU A 107 3.08 -11.59 -5.48
C LEU A 107 4.42 -10.93 -5.14
N THR A 108 4.56 -10.31 -3.97
CA THR A 108 5.83 -9.72 -3.53
C THR A 108 6.94 -10.75 -3.45
N VAL A 109 6.72 -11.91 -2.83
CA VAL A 109 7.73 -12.99 -2.72
C VAL A 109 8.12 -13.52 -4.10
N VAL A 110 7.13 -13.76 -4.97
CA VAL A 110 7.39 -14.23 -6.35
C VAL A 110 8.19 -13.20 -7.14
N MET A 111 7.80 -11.93 -7.08
CA MET A 111 8.51 -10.84 -7.76
C MET A 111 9.91 -10.62 -7.18
N ALA A 112 10.08 -10.76 -5.87
CA ALA A 112 11.38 -10.62 -5.23
C ALA A 112 12.35 -11.72 -5.65
N TRP A 113 11.85 -12.96 -5.76
CA TRP A 113 12.62 -14.06 -6.32
C TRP A 113 12.96 -13.83 -7.80
N LEU A 114 11.99 -13.43 -8.64
CA LEU A 114 12.20 -13.24 -10.08
C LEU A 114 13.12 -12.06 -10.42
N LEU A 115 12.95 -10.92 -9.74
CA LEU A 115 13.62 -9.66 -10.09
C LEU A 115 14.92 -9.44 -9.32
N PHE A 116 14.99 -9.91 -8.07
CA PHE A 116 16.14 -9.68 -7.19
C PHE A 116 16.88 -10.96 -6.82
N GLY A 117 16.39 -12.13 -7.24
CA GLY A 117 17.02 -13.41 -6.93
C GLY A 117 16.91 -13.81 -5.45
N GLU A 118 15.95 -13.24 -4.71
CA GLU A 118 15.77 -13.57 -3.29
C GLU A 118 15.43 -15.05 -3.11
N GLN A 119 16.14 -15.74 -2.22
CA GLN A 119 15.84 -17.14 -1.95
C GLN A 119 14.53 -17.29 -1.18
N ILE A 120 13.56 -17.98 -1.80
CA ILE A 120 12.32 -18.34 -1.14
C ILE A 120 12.62 -19.44 -0.11
N THR A 121 12.72 -19.04 1.16
CA THR A 121 12.87 -20.00 2.25
C THR A 121 11.56 -20.75 2.50
N LEU A 122 11.65 -21.98 3.02
CA LEU A 122 10.47 -22.77 3.40
C LEU A 122 9.56 -22.01 4.39
N LYS A 123 10.17 -21.26 5.33
CA LYS A 123 9.42 -20.43 6.29
C LYS A 123 8.64 -19.31 5.61
N SER A 124 9.27 -18.60 4.67
CA SER A 124 8.61 -17.53 3.89
C SER A 124 7.49 -18.10 3.03
N GLY A 125 7.70 -19.26 2.40
CA GLY A 125 6.67 -19.95 1.62
C GLY A 125 5.45 -20.33 2.45
N ILE A 126 5.67 -20.98 3.61
CA ILE A 126 4.58 -21.37 4.52
C ILE A 126 3.84 -20.14 5.04
N GLY A 127 4.56 -19.10 5.49
CA GLY A 127 3.93 -17.88 5.99
C GLY A 127 3.07 -17.19 4.93
N THR A 128 3.57 -17.11 3.70
CA THR A 128 2.83 -16.54 2.56
C THR A 128 1.57 -17.34 2.26
N LEU A 129 1.66 -18.68 2.25
CA LEU A 129 0.49 -19.55 2.04
C LEU A 129 -0.56 -19.37 3.14
N LEU A 130 -0.14 -19.24 4.40
CA LEU A 130 -1.05 -19.01 5.52
C LEU A 130 -1.79 -17.67 5.40
N ILE A 131 -1.12 -16.61 4.94
CA ILE A 131 -1.75 -15.31 4.67
C ILE A 131 -2.84 -15.47 3.60
N VAL A 132 -2.53 -16.18 2.51
CA VAL A 132 -3.48 -16.40 1.41
C VAL A 132 -4.68 -17.24 1.88
N ILE A 133 -4.45 -18.34 2.58
CA ILE A 133 -5.52 -19.19 3.12
C ILE A 133 -6.39 -18.40 4.10
N GLY A 134 -5.78 -17.63 5.01
CA GLY A 134 -6.49 -16.77 5.95
C GLY A 134 -7.37 -15.75 5.24
N GLY A 135 -6.86 -15.10 4.18
CA GLY A 135 -7.64 -14.19 3.35
C GLY A 135 -8.81 -14.88 2.63
N LEU A 136 -8.58 -16.09 2.10
CA LEU A 136 -9.60 -16.88 1.41
C LEU A 136 -10.73 -17.36 2.35
N LEU A 137 -10.44 -17.60 3.62
CA LEU A 137 -11.47 -17.99 4.60
C LEU A 137 -12.48 -16.88 4.89
N LEU A 138 -12.11 -15.61 4.69
CA LEU A 138 -12.99 -14.47 4.92
C LEU A 138 -14.04 -14.26 3.81
N PHE A 139 -14.01 -15.09 2.77
CA PHE A 139 -15.03 -15.11 1.70
C PHE A 139 -16.26 -15.96 2.04
N VAL A 140 -16.22 -16.73 3.12
CA VAL A 140 -17.26 -17.68 3.54
C VAL A 140 -18.23 -17.04 4.53
#